data_AF-A0A8J5N9R4-F1
#
_entry.id   AF-A0A8J5N9R4-F1
#
_cell.length_a   1.000
_cell.length_b   1.000
_cell.length_c   1.000
_cell.angle_alpha   90.00
_cell.angle_beta   90.00
_cell.angle_gamma   90.00
#
_symmetry.space_group_name_H-M   'P 1'
#
loop_
_entity.id
_entity.type
_entity.pdbx_description
1 polymer ?
#
loop_
_entity_poly.entity_id
_entity_poly.type
_entity_poly.pdbx_seq_one_letter_code
_entity_poly.pdbx_strand_id
1 'polypeptide(L)'
;IFHDVYLLRHRRVARRSVDPSHTHHDNLMGETSVRWAEQQRVKRRVKRDFLDHPKIPHRSTWMNDPKWPQMWYLNRGGSLDMNVQAAWAEGVSGKGVVVTILDDGLEKDHPDLIKNYDPNASYDVNSHDPDPMPRYDMVDSNRHGTRCAGEVAADANNTICAVGVAFEASVGGVRMLDGDVTDAVEARSLALNPQHIDIYSASWGPDDDGKTVDGPGQLATRAFVEGIVNGRGGKGSIFVWASGNGGRDQDNCNCDGYTNSIWTLSISSATEAGSVPWYSEACSSTLATTYSSGSQGERQIITTDLHHSCTTTHTGTSASAPLAAAICALALQVNRDITWRDMQHIVVRTARPENLIAPDWQTNGVGRRVSHRFGYGLMDSYGMVQLARNWTSVPTQRKCEVKAPHVDKLIPQKSFVSLELDVEDCPGVNFLEHVQAKVSLTADHRGDIEIYLSSPAGTKSTLLAQRPHDNSRSGFRSWPFLTVHMWGERPLGKWKLEIHNNGNFFTTGK
;
A
#
# COMPACT_ATOMS: atom_id res chain seq x y z
N ILE A 1 25.80 27.60 16.36
CA ILE A 1 24.69 26.72 15.88
C ILE A 1 24.67 26.75 14.34
N PHE A 2 24.97 27.89 13.72
CA PHE A 2 25.68 27.98 12.42
C PHE A 2 26.93 28.88 12.59
N HIS A 3 27.76 29.08 11.56
CA HIS A 3 29.07 29.76 11.65
C HIS A 3 28.97 31.28 11.92
N ASP A 4 27.82 31.89 11.69
CA ASP A 4 27.55 33.32 11.74
C ASP A 4 26.46 33.70 12.79
N VAL A 5 26.07 32.77 13.66
CA VAL A 5 25.03 32.98 14.68
C VAL A 5 25.61 32.87 16.08
N TYR A 6 25.55 33.97 16.83
CA TYR A 6 26.12 34.11 18.17
C TYR A 6 25.04 34.16 19.25
N LEU A 7 25.24 33.43 20.35
CA LEU A 7 24.35 33.48 21.52
C LEU A 7 24.97 34.35 22.62
N LEU A 8 24.40 35.54 22.82
CA LEU A 8 24.87 36.51 23.81
C LEU A 8 24.06 36.40 25.11
N ARG A 9 24.72 36.60 26.26
CA ARG A 9 24.07 36.52 27.58
C ARG A 9 24.41 37.74 28.44
N HIS A 10 23.39 38.48 28.85
CA HIS A 10 23.54 39.66 29.70
C HIS A 10 23.08 39.37 31.14
N ARG A 11 23.87 39.79 32.14
CA ARG A 11 23.60 39.48 33.56
C ARG A 11 22.37 40.19 34.13
N ARG A 12 21.95 41.31 33.55
CA ARG A 12 20.79 42.11 34.01
C ARG A 12 19.46 41.68 33.37
N VAL A 13 19.48 40.75 32.40
CA VAL A 13 18.26 40.22 31.78
C VAL A 13 17.83 38.96 32.51
N ALA A 14 16.64 39.01 33.15
CA ALA A 14 16.11 37.89 33.92
C ALA A 14 15.85 36.68 33.01
N ARG A 15 16.36 35.50 33.40
CA ARG A 15 16.30 34.26 32.60
C ARG A 15 14.88 33.72 32.39
N ARG A 16 13.89 34.13 33.19
CA ARG A 16 12.50 33.68 33.13
C ARG A 16 11.54 34.88 33.21
N SER A 17 11.71 35.83 32.29
CA SER A 17 10.77 36.93 32.10
C SER A 17 9.77 36.56 30.99
N VAL A 18 8.48 36.85 31.21
CA VAL A 18 7.44 36.79 30.16
C VAL A 18 7.41 38.07 29.32
N ASP A 19 7.97 39.16 29.85
CA ASP A 19 8.05 40.45 29.17
C ASP A 19 9.38 40.59 28.40
N PRO A 20 9.35 41.00 27.11
CA PRO A 20 10.55 41.26 26.33
C PRO A 20 11.36 42.43 26.92
N SER A 21 12.68 42.32 26.88
CA SER A 21 13.60 43.41 27.23
C SER A 21 13.85 44.26 25.99
N HIS A 22 12.87 45.08 25.64
CA HIS A 22 12.88 45.93 24.44
C HIS A 22 14.16 46.76 24.34
N THR A 23 14.55 47.47 25.41
CA THR A 23 15.75 48.32 25.38
C THR A 23 17.04 47.60 24.97
N HIS A 24 17.27 46.37 25.44
CA HIS A 24 18.48 45.62 25.08
C HIS A 24 18.37 45.01 23.68
N HIS A 25 17.17 44.63 23.27
CA HIS A 25 16.91 44.09 21.94
C HIS A 25 17.05 45.17 20.86
N ASP A 26 16.45 46.33 21.07
CA ASP A 26 16.46 47.45 20.11
C ASP A 26 17.86 48.03 19.95
N ASN A 27 18.64 48.14 21.03
CA ASN A 27 20.04 48.57 20.95
C ASN A 27 20.91 47.58 20.14
N LEU A 28 20.64 46.27 20.23
CA LEU A 28 21.33 45.25 19.44
C LEU A 28 20.92 45.27 17.96
N MET A 29 19.63 45.52 17.70
CA MET A 29 19.10 45.68 16.34
C MET A 29 19.55 47.00 15.68
N GLY A 30 19.94 48.00 16.47
CA GLY A 30 20.48 49.27 15.99
C GLY A 30 21.95 49.22 15.53
N GLU A 31 22.67 48.13 15.82
CA GLU A 31 24.07 47.97 15.41
C GLU A 31 24.16 47.52 13.94
N THR A 32 24.90 48.28 13.12
CA THR A 32 24.95 48.09 11.66
C THR A 32 25.43 46.71 11.20
N SER A 33 26.19 46.01 12.04
CA SER A 33 26.68 44.64 11.76
C SER A 33 25.70 43.53 12.15
N VAL A 34 24.62 43.84 12.86
CA VAL A 34 23.63 42.85 13.33
C VAL A 34 22.46 42.81 12.35
N ARG A 35 22.40 41.75 11.54
CA ARG A 35 21.33 41.57 10.54
C ARG A 35 19.97 41.24 11.16
N TRP A 36 19.98 40.50 12.28
CA TRP A 36 18.81 40.18 13.07
C TRP A 36 19.23 39.76 14.48
N ALA A 37 18.33 39.92 15.45
CA ALA A 37 18.49 39.44 16.82
C ALA A 37 17.14 38.93 17.33
N GLU A 38 17.14 37.95 18.22
CA GLU A 38 15.93 37.43 18.88
C GLU A 38 16.19 37.12 20.35
N GLN A 39 15.33 37.62 21.24
CA GLN A 39 15.44 37.34 22.67
C GLN A 39 14.93 35.93 23.00
N GLN A 40 15.84 35.08 23.51
CA GLN A 40 15.51 33.71 23.90
C GLN A 40 14.70 33.65 25.20
N ARG A 41 13.59 32.89 25.20
CA ARG A 41 12.73 32.65 26.38
C ARG A 41 12.79 31.19 26.80
N VAL A 42 12.75 30.93 28.11
CA VAL A 42 12.79 29.56 28.67
C VAL A 42 11.49 28.82 28.34
N LYS A 43 11.59 27.69 27.63
CA LYS A 43 10.47 26.78 27.34
C LYS A 43 10.45 25.64 28.36
N ARG A 44 9.28 25.29 28.93
CA ARG A 44 9.13 24.16 29.88
C ARG A 44 9.13 22.82 29.13
N ARG A 45 9.97 21.86 29.55
CA ARG A 45 10.06 20.49 28.99
C ARG A 45 10.35 19.46 30.10
N VAL A 46 9.84 18.23 29.96
CA VAL A 46 10.05 17.09 30.89
C VAL A 46 10.45 15.83 30.09
N LYS A 47 11.20 14.90 30.70
CA LYS A 47 11.87 13.72 30.07
C LYS A 47 11.04 12.42 30.14
N ARG A 48 11.31 11.52 29.19
CA ARG A 48 10.65 10.27 28.73
C ARG A 48 10.65 9.10 29.73
N ASP A 49 9.54 8.35 29.77
CA ASP A 49 9.47 6.89 29.94
C ASP A 49 8.16 6.33 29.33
N PHE A 50 8.26 5.13 28.75
CA PHE A 50 7.28 4.24 28.07
C PHE A 50 6.19 4.84 27.15
N LEU A 51 6.26 4.48 25.87
CA LEU A 51 5.29 4.82 24.84
C LEU A 51 3.93 4.17 25.15
N ASP A 52 3.06 4.95 25.78
CA ASP A 52 1.61 4.79 25.67
C ASP A 52 1.09 5.99 24.84
N HIS A 53 0.31 5.71 23.81
CA HIS A 53 -0.10 6.70 22.81
C HIS A 53 -0.96 7.82 23.41
N PRO A 54 -0.59 9.12 23.30
CA PRO A 54 -1.45 10.18 23.77
C PRO A 54 -2.55 10.50 22.75
N LYS A 55 -3.81 10.42 23.20
CA LYS A 55 -5.00 10.95 22.51
C LYS A 55 -4.81 12.44 22.22
N ILE A 56 -4.83 12.82 20.95
CA ILE A 56 -4.75 14.20 20.46
C ILE A 56 -6.11 14.89 20.72
N PRO A 57 -6.17 16.17 21.13
CA PRO A 57 -7.42 16.92 21.13
C PRO A 57 -7.88 17.13 19.69
N HIS A 58 -8.99 16.50 19.30
CA HIS A 58 -9.61 16.67 17.98
C HIS A 58 -9.97 18.14 17.74
N ARG A 59 -9.16 18.86 16.98
CA ARG A 59 -9.66 19.95 16.16
C ARG A 59 -10.37 19.28 14.99
N SER A 60 -11.63 18.88 15.21
CA SER A 60 -12.48 18.22 14.22
C SER A 60 -12.43 19.01 12.92
N THR A 61 -11.81 18.45 11.88
CA THR A 61 -12.00 18.91 10.50
C THR A 61 -13.40 18.45 10.12
N TRP A 62 -14.41 19.19 10.59
CA TRP A 62 -15.79 18.92 10.25
C TRP A 62 -15.98 19.23 8.77
N MET A 63 -16.23 18.17 7.99
CA MET A 63 -16.60 18.29 6.59
C MET A 63 -18.12 18.44 6.47
N ASN A 64 -18.60 19.31 5.59
CA ASN A 64 -20.05 19.54 5.42
C ASN A 64 -20.75 18.46 4.58
N ASP A 65 -19.99 17.49 4.06
CA ASP A 65 -20.44 16.44 3.16
C ASP A 65 -21.42 15.48 3.88
N PRO A 66 -22.60 15.18 3.32
CA PRO A 66 -23.69 14.52 4.04
C PRO A 66 -23.35 13.15 4.63
N LYS A 67 -22.44 12.41 4.01
CA LYS A 67 -22.03 11.09 4.50
C LYS A 67 -20.82 11.13 5.41
N TRP A 68 -20.14 12.27 5.60
CA TRP A 68 -18.98 12.38 6.48
C TRP A 68 -19.18 11.69 7.84
N PRO A 69 -20.30 11.88 8.58
CA PRO A 69 -20.50 11.22 9.89
C PRO A 69 -20.51 9.68 9.84
N GLN A 70 -20.70 9.08 8.66
CA GLN A 70 -20.77 7.63 8.45
C GLN A 70 -19.42 7.05 7.97
N MET A 71 -18.46 7.89 7.54
CA MET A 71 -17.14 7.51 7.01
C MET A 71 -16.16 7.09 8.12
N TRP A 72 -16.54 6.01 8.80
CA TRP A 72 -15.89 5.47 9.99
C TRP A 72 -14.39 5.22 9.84
N TYR A 73 -13.94 4.83 8.64
CA TYR A 73 -12.55 4.51 8.36
C TYR A 73 -11.65 5.77 8.31
N LEU A 74 -12.26 6.97 8.26
CA LEU A 74 -11.58 8.27 8.31
C LEU A 74 -11.77 9.02 9.62
N ASN A 75 -12.89 8.79 10.33
CA ASN A 75 -13.29 9.66 11.43
C ASN A 75 -13.77 9.02 12.72
N ARG A 76 -13.61 7.71 12.87
CA ARG A 76 -13.98 7.01 14.10
C ARG A 76 -13.14 7.44 15.32
N GLY A 77 -11.89 7.87 15.11
CA GLY A 77 -10.98 8.24 16.19
C GLY A 77 -10.47 7.03 17.00
N GLY A 78 -9.75 7.33 18.08
CA GLY A 78 -9.28 6.30 19.04
C GLY A 78 -8.29 5.28 18.46
N SER A 79 -7.53 5.64 17.42
CA SER A 79 -6.63 4.74 16.68
C SER A 79 -7.34 3.60 15.93
N LEU A 80 -8.64 3.75 15.66
CA LEU A 80 -9.47 2.79 14.91
C LEU A 80 -9.85 3.31 13.51
N ASP A 81 -9.15 4.34 13.04
CA ASP A 81 -9.20 4.92 11.69
C ASP A 81 -7.78 4.98 11.10
N MET A 82 -7.66 5.39 9.83
CA MET A 82 -6.37 5.50 9.14
C MET A 82 -5.63 6.83 9.42
N ASN A 83 -5.99 7.55 10.48
CA ASN A 83 -5.34 8.76 10.97
C ASN A 83 -5.24 9.89 9.91
N VAL A 84 -6.25 9.99 9.04
CA VAL A 84 -6.23 10.94 7.91
C VAL A 84 -6.43 12.39 8.36
N GLN A 85 -7.29 12.62 9.36
CA GLN A 85 -7.63 13.97 9.83
C GLN A 85 -6.41 14.74 10.36
N ALA A 86 -5.44 14.03 10.96
CA ALA A 86 -4.21 14.66 11.44
C ALA A 86 -3.33 15.15 10.27
N ALA A 87 -3.32 14.45 9.12
CA ALA A 87 -2.66 14.94 7.91
C ALA A 87 -3.39 16.16 7.32
N TRP A 88 -4.73 16.09 7.25
CA TRP A 88 -5.55 17.22 6.78
C TRP A 88 -5.40 18.47 7.64
N ALA A 89 -5.30 18.32 8.96
CA ALA A 89 -5.06 19.42 9.88
C ALA A 89 -3.71 20.15 9.64
N GLU A 90 -2.76 19.50 8.96
CA GLU A 90 -1.50 20.10 8.51
C GLU A 90 -1.56 20.64 7.07
N GLY A 91 -2.75 20.69 6.45
CA GLY A 91 -2.92 21.14 5.06
C GLY A 91 -2.42 20.13 4.02
N VAL A 92 -2.35 18.85 4.37
CA VAL A 92 -1.97 17.76 3.45
C VAL A 92 -3.22 17.01 3.02
N SER A 93 -3.64 17.23 1.78
CA SER A 93 -4.95 16.86 1.20
C SER A 93 -4.82 16.15 -0.17
N GLY A 94 -3.61 15.82 -0.61
CA GLY A 94 -3.30 15.23 -1.91
C GLY A 94 -2.95 16.23 -3.01
N LYS A 95 -2.94 17.53 -2.70
CA LYS A 95 -2.77 18.60 -3.69
C LYS A 95 -1.53 18.44 -4.56
N GLY A 96 -1.72 18.49 -5.88
CA GLY A 96 -0.64 18.42 -6.87
C GLY A 96 -0.11 17.00 -7.13
N VAL A 97 -0.80 15.98 -6.63
CA VAL A 97 -0.57 14.57 -6.95
C VAL A 97 -1.65 14.08 -7.89
N VAL A 98 -1.26 13.26 -8.87
CA VAL A 98 -2.17 12.71 -9.88
C VAL A 98 -2.32 11.19 -9.67
N VAL A 99 -3.54 10.73 -9.48
CA VAL A 99 -3.89 9.31 -9.31
C VAL A 99 -4.76 8.85 -10.48
N THR A 100 -4.52 7.65 -11.00
CA THR A 100 -5.42 7.02 -11.98
C THR A 100 -5.99 5.72 -11.45
N ILE A 101 -7.26 5.48 -11.75
CA ILE A 101 -7.97 4.23 -11.47
C ILE A 101 -7.95 3.39 -12.74
N LEU A 102 -7.33 2.21 -12.72
CA LEU A 102 -7.29 1.28 -13.86
C LEU A 102 -8.43 0.26 -13.71
N ASP A 103 -9.57 0.47 -14.39
CA ASP A 103 -10.80 -0.25 -14.06
C ASP A 103 -11.85 -0.25 -15.20
N ASP A 104 -13.13 -0.28 -14.87
CA ASP A 104 -14.28 -0.31 -15.80
C ASP A 104 -14.73 1.07 -16.32
N GLY A 105 -14.05 2.13 -15.90
CA GLY A 105 -14.30 3.51 -16.30
C GLY A 105 -14.45 4.46 -15.11
N LEU A 106 -14.62 5.75 -15.39
CA LEU A 106 -14.81 6.78 -14.38
C LEU A 106 -15.85 7.78 -14.88
N GLU A 107 -16.95 7.94 -14.13
CA GLU A 107 -18.00 8.92 -14.38
C GLU A 107 -17.45 10.33 -14.13
N LYS A 108 -16.73 10.88 -15.12
CA LYS A 108 -15.93 12.11 -14.99
C LYS A 108 -16.75 13.36 -14.68
N ASP A 109 -18.05 13.32 -14.98
CA ASP A 109 -18.99 14.40 -14.70
C ASP A 109 -19.76 14.20 -13.38
N HIS A 110 -19.42 13.18 -12.59
CA HIS A 110 -19.96 13.00 -11.24
C HIS A 110 -19.75 14.30 -10.43
N PRO A 111 -20.80 14.86 -9.78
CA PRO A 111 -20.73 16.15 -9.09
C PRO A 111 -19.62 16.24 -8.03
N ASP A 112 -19.30 15.10 -7.43
CA ASP A 112 -18.26 14.97 -6.40
C ASP A 112 -16.85 14.68 -6.97
N LEU A 113 -16.71 14.43 -8.29
CA LEU A 113 -15.42 14.14 -8.95
C LEU A 113 -15.00 15.21 -9.96
N ILE A 114 -15.97 15.88 -10.61
CA ILE A 114 -15.74 16.75 -11.77
C ILE A 114 -14.67 17.83 -11.56
N LYS A 115 -14.54 18.34 -10.33
CA LYS A 115 -13.53 19.34 -9.97
C LYS A 115 -12.11 18.77 -9.93
N ASN A 116 -11.97 17.52 -9.51
CA ASN A 116 -10.70 16.82 -9.36
C ASN A 116 -10.37 15.94 -10.57
N TYR A 117 -11.32 15.76 -11.50
CA TYR A 117 -11.11 14.99 -12.72
C TYR A 117 -9.96 15.53 -13.57
N ASP A 118 -9.09 14.62 -14.01
CA ASP A 118 -7.96 14.93 -14.87
C ASP A 118 -7.98 14.10 -16.17
N PRO A 119 -8.22 14.75 -17.33
CA PRO A 119 -8.22 14.05 -18.62
C PRO A 119 -6.84 13.52 -19.03
N ASN A 120 -5.73 14.08 -18.54
CA ASN A 120 -4.39 13.55 -18.82
C ASN A 120 -4.05 12.33 -17.97
N ALA A 121 -4.85 12.05 -16.94
CA ALA A 121 -4.80 10.82 -16.17
C ALA A 121 -5.84 9.80 -16.66
N SER A 122 -6.47 10.03 -17.82
CA SER A 122 -7.61 9.24 -18.27
C SER A 122 -7.49 8.76 -19.71
N TYR A 123 -8.05 7.59 -19.99
CA TYR A 123 -8.14 7.03 -21.34
C TYR A 123 -9.13 5.86 -21.40
N ASP A 124 -9.82 5.67 -22.52
CA ASP A 124 -10.58 4.43 -22.78
C ASP A 124 -9.78 3.52 -23.70
N VAL A 125 -9.24 2.45 -23.12
CA VAL A 125 -8.47 1.45 -23.85
C VAL A 125 -9.40 0.49 -24.59
N ASN A 126 -10.61 0.22 -24.08
CA ASN A 126 -11.59 -0.65 -24.71
C ASN A 126 -12.15 -0.04 -26.01
N SER A 127 -12.44 1.26 -26.02
CA SER A 127 -13.01 1.99 -27.17
C SER A 127 -11.96 2.77 -27.99
N HIS A 128 -10.72 2.87 -27.48
CA HIS A 128 -9.58 3.56 -28.10
C HIS A 128 -9.77 5.07 -28.27
N ASP A 129 -10.28 5.75 -27.25
CA ASP A 129 -10.51 7.19 -27.25
C ASP A 129 -10.20 7.81 -25.86
N PRO A 130 -10.12 9.14 -25.71
CA PRO A 130 -9.70 9.76 -24.44
C PRO A 130 -10.82 9.85 -23.39
N ASP A 131 -12.03 9.36 -23.65
CA ASP A 131 -13.18 9.48 -22.75
C ASP A 131 -13.37 8.22 -21.88
N PRO A 132 -13.01 8.24 -20.58
CA PRO A 132 -13.13 7.07 -19.72
C PRO A 132 -14.56 6.82 -19.20
N MET A 133 -15.58 7.51 -19.73
CA MET A 133 -16.95 7.39 -19.24
C MET A 133 -17.41 5.92 -19.24
N PRO A 134 -17.97 5.44 -18.12
CA PRO A 134 -18.45 4.07 -18.02
C PRO A 134 -19.68 3.88 -18.92
N ARG A 135 -19.81 2.68 -19.48
CA ARG A 135 -21.03 2.30 -20.20
C ARG A 135 -22.10 1.94 -19.18
N TYR A 136 -23.21 2.66 -19.18
CA TYR A 136 -24.38 2.31 -18.36
C TYR A 136 -25.10 1.07 -18.90
N ASP A 137 -25.53 0.20 -17.99
CA ASP A 137 -26.42 -0.92 -18.30
C ASP A 137 -27.42 -1.17 -17.16
N MET A 138 -28.27 -2.19 -17.32
CA MET A 138 -29.39 -2.42 -16.39
C MET A 138 -28.97 -2.93 -15.01
N VAL A 139 -27.72 -3.36 -14.83
CA VAL A 139 -27.21 -3.95 -13.58
C VAL A 139 -26.10 -3.10 -12.95
N ASP A 140 -25.76 -1.98 -13.60
CA ASP A 140 -24.65 -1.09 -13.24
C ASP A 140 -23.35 -1.88 -13.10
N SER A 141 -23.00 -2.65 -14.13
CA SER A 141 -21.80 -3.49 -14.12
C SER A 141 -20.51 -2.65 -14.03
N ASN A 142 -20.48 -1.49 -14.69
CA ASN A 142 -19.31 -0.61 -14.81
C ASN A 142 -19.23 0.49 -13.73
N ARG A 143 -19.62 0.17 -12.49
CA ARG A 143 -19.67 1.14 -11.39
C ARG A 143 -18.40 1.21 -10.56
N HIS A 144 -17.51 0.25 -10.75
CA HIS A 144 -16.45 -0.04 -9.81
C HIS A 144 -15.38 1.07 -9.81
N GLY A 145 -14.90 1.50 -10.98
CA GLY A 145 -13.91 2.56 -11.09
C GLY A 145 -14.40 3.92 -10.57
N THR A 146 -15.67 4.26 -10.77
CA THR A 146 -16.28 5.49 -10.21
C THR A 146 -16.31 5.45 -8.68
N ARG A 147 -16.59 4.29 -8.08
CA ARG A 147 -16.53 4.11 -6.61
C ARG A 147 -15.11 4.27 -6.09
N CYS A 148 -14.14 3.61 -6.72
CA CYS A 148 -12.73 3.71 -6.36
C CYS A 148 -12.18 5.15 -6.49
N ALA A 149 -12.59 5.88 -7.53
CA ALA A 149 -12.18 7.28 -7.73
C ALA A 149 -12.65 8.20 -6.58
N GLY A 150 -13.87 8.01 -6.08
CA GLY A 150 -14.40 8.78 -4.96
C GLY A 150 -13.65 8.55 -3.65
N GLU A 151 -13.17 7.34 -3.40
CA GLU A 151 -12.35 7.03 -2.21
C GLU A 151 -11.03 7.81 -2.23
N VAL A 152 -10.48 8.03 -3.43
CA VAL A 152 -9.26 8.81 -3.62
C VAL A 152 -9.54 10.30 -3.50
N ALA A 153 -10.42 10.84 -4.35
CA ALA A 153 -10.49 12.27 -4.60
C ALA A 153 -11.92 12.79 -4.81
N ALA A 154 -12.94 12.21 -4.16
CA ALA A 154 -14.19 12.93 -3.98
C ALA A 154 -13.91 14.30 -3.33
N ASP A 155 -14.50 15.36 -3.85
CA ASP A 155 -14.28 16.73 -3.38
C ASP A 155 -14.75 16.86 -1.93
N ALA A 156 -14.23 17.87 -1.23
CA ALA A 156 -14.54 18.10 0.16
C ALA A 156 -15.31 19.41 0.32
N ASN A 157 -16.21 19.44 1.30
CA ASN A 157 -16.99 20.60 1.68
C ASN A 157 -17.90 21.14 0.57
N ASN A 158 -18.39 20.27 -0.32
CA ASN A 158 -19.24 20.64 -1.44
C ASN A 158 -20.72 20.26 -1.20
N THR A 159 -21.06 19.77 -0.01
CA THR A 159 -22.40 19.29 0.39
C THR A 159 -22.93 18.09 -0.41
N ILE A 160 -22.04 17.34 -1.05
CA ILE A 160 -22.36 16.16 -1.88
C ILE A 160 -21.75 14.93 -1.22
N CYS A 161 -22.42 13.79 -1.38
CA CYS A 161 -21.99 12.44 -0.96
C CYS A 161 -20.94 12.37 0.17
N ALA A 162 -19.65 12.23 -0.18
CA ALA A 162 -18.56 11.77 0.68
C ALA A 162 -17.33 12.68 0.55
N VAL A 163 -16.16 12.24 1.02
CA VAL A 163 -14.90 12.98 0.86
C VAL A 163 -13.77 12.01 0.58
N GLY A 164 -12.97 12.29 -0.44
CA GLY A 164 -11.79 11.49 -0.77
C GLY A 164 -10.72 11.64 0.30
N VAL A 165 -9.93 10.59 0.53
CA VAL A 165 -8.76 10.67 1.43
C VAL A 165 -7.79 11.77 0.98
N ALA A 166 -7.64 11.93 -0.33
CA ALA A 166 -6.84 12.91 -1.02
C ALA A 166 -7.74 13.87 -1.85
N PHE A 167 -8.70 14.52 -1.19
CA PHE A 167 -9.74 15.35 -1.80
C PHE A 167 -9.28 16.59 -2.61
N GLU A 168 -7.97 16.93 -2.63
CA GLU A 168 -7.39 17.93 -3.54
C GLU A 168 -6.41 17.33 -4.56
N ALA A 169 -6.28 15.99 -4.61
CA ALA A 169 -5.55 15.31 -5.68
C ALA A 169 -6.34 15.36 -6.99
N SER A 170 -5.61 15.28 -8.10
CA SER A 170 -6.21 15.03 -9.41
C SER A 170 -6.47 13.53 -9.58
N VAL A 171 -7.64 13.16 -10.11
CA VAL A 171 -8.02 11.76 -10.35
C VAL A 171 -8.44 11.56 -11.80
N GLY A 172 -7.91 10.52 -12.42
CA GLY A 172 -8.35 10.04 -13.73
C GLY A 172 -8.79 8.59 -13.71
N GLY A 173 -9.31 8.12 -14.83
CA GLY A 173 -9.80 6.76 -15.01
C GLY A 173 -9.33 6.16 -16.32
N VAL A 174 -8.92 4.90 -16.29
CA VAL A 174 -8.63 4.11 -17.48
C VAL A 174 -9.69 3.04 -17.61
N ARG A 175 -10.57 3.17 -18.62
CA ARG A 175 -11.56 2.14 -18.96
C ARG A 175 -10.87 1.03 -19.73
N MET A 176 -10.64 -0.08 -19.06
CA MET A 176 -9.92 -1.25 -19.61
C MET A 176 -10.56 -2.60 -19.25
N LEU A 177 -11.48 -2.66 -18.29
CA LEU A 177 -12.19 -3.89 -17.87
C LEU A 177 -13.56 -4.12 -18.55
N ASP A 178 -14.12 -3.14 -19.27
CA ASP A 178 -15.42 -3.31 -19.96
C ASP A 178 -15.23 -3.87 -21.38
N GLY A 179 -14.57 -5.03 -21.46
CA GLY A 179 -14.25 -5.73 -22.70
C GLY A 179 -13.18 -6.80 -22.51
N ASP A 180 -12.70 -7.36 -23.62
CA ASP A 180 -11.62 -8.36 -23.59
C ASP A 180 -10.32 -7.75 -23.07
N VAL A 181 -9.82 -8.27 -21.95
CA VAL A 181 -8.55 -7.87 -21.35
C VAL A 181 -7.44 -8.74 -21.92
N THR A 182 -6.50 -8.12 -22.64
CA THR A 182 -5.31 -8.78 -23.21
C THR A 182 -4.04 -8.17 -22.63
N ASP A 183 -2.90 -8.86 -22.75
CA ASP A 183 -1.58 -8.34 -22.32
C ASP A 183 -1.28 -6.94 -22.89
N ALA A 184 -1.74 -6.64 -24.12
CA ALA A 184 -1.59 -5.31 -24.74
C ALA A 184 -2.50 -4.24 -24.10
N VAL A 185 -3.73 -4.60 -23.70
CA VAL A 185 -4.66 -3.72 -22.99
C VAL A 185 -4.09 -3.35 -21.62
N GLU A 186 -3.61 -4.35 -20.89
CA GLU A 186 -2.97 -4.13 -19.58
C GLU A 186 -1.72 -3.27 -19.71
N ALA A 187 -0.82 -3.59 -20.64
CA ALA A 187 0.41 -2.83 -20.86
C ALA A 187 0.14 -1.37 -21.20
N ARG A 188 -0.85 -1.10 -22.07
CA ARG A 188 -1.24 0.27 -22.44
C ARG A 188 -1.81 1.03 -21.25
N SER A 189 -2.60 0.36 -20.42
CA SER A 189 -3.20 0.95 -19.21
C SER A 189 -2.13 1.30 -18.17
N LEU A 190 -1.20 0.36 -17.91
CA LEU A 190 -0.08 0.52 -16.98
C LEU A 190 0.92 1.58 -17.42
N ALA A 191 1.06 1.81 -18.73
CA ALA A 191 1.99 2.76 -19.33
C ALA A 191 1.35 4.11 -19.67
N LEU A 192 0.11 4.39 -19.25
CA LEU A 192 -0.56 5.65 -19.56
C LEU A 192 0.15 6.84 -18.90
N ASN A 193 0.69 7.77 -19.70
CA ASN A 193 1.22 9.06 -19.25
C ASN A 193 2.08 9.01 -17.95
N PRO A 194 3.15 8.20 -17.90
CA PRO A 194 3.90 7.94 -16.66
C PRO A 194 4.73 9.11 -16.15
N GLN A 195 4.82 10.21 -16.92
CA GLN A 195 5.43 11.46 -16.47
C GLN A 195 4.43 12.42 -15.82
N HIS A 196 3.14 12.18 -16.02
CA HIS A 196 2.04 12.98 -15.48
C HIS A 196 1.39 12.28 -14.30
N ILE A 197 1.05 11.00 -14.46
CA ILE A 197 0.41 10.17 -13.42
C ILE A 197 1.45 9.72 -12.40
N ASP A 198 1.17 9.96 -11.11
CA ASP A 198 2.04 9.52 -10.03
C ASP A 198 1.72 8.10 -9.54
N ILE A 199 0.43 7.84 -9.35
CA ILE A 199 -0.06 6.64 -8.68
C ILE A 199 -1.12 5.97 -9.56
N TYR A 200 -0.99 4.66 -9.72
CA TYR A 200 -1.93 3.80 -10.44
C TYR A 200 -2.57 2.89 -9.41
N SER A 201 -3.89 2.94 -9.29
CA SER A 201 -4.66 2.05 -8.42
C SER A 201 -5.37 1.02 -9.29
N ALA A 202 -5.17 -0.26 -8.98
CA ALA A 202 -5.79 -1.37 -9.68
C ALA A 202 -6.27 -2.44 -8.70
N SER A 203 -7.36 -3.09 -9.06
CA SER A 203 -8.01 -4.11 -8.24
C SER A 203 -8.43 -5.34 -9.05
N TRP A 204 -7.72 -5.60 -10.14
CA TRP A 204 -7.91 -6.71 -11.07
C TRP A 204 -6.69 -7.63 -11.07
N GLY A 205 -6.88 -8.87 -11.51
CA GLY A 205 -5.88 -9.92 -11.54
C GLY A 205 -6.49 -11.18 -12.18
N PRO A 206 -5.86 -12.34 -12.00
CA PRO A 206 -6.45 -13.62 -12.37
C PRO A 206 -7.76 -13.90 -11.60
N ASP A 207 -8.50 -14.92 -12.00
CA ASP A 207 -9.69 -15.34 -11.28
C ASP A 207 -9.34 -15.78 -9.84
N ASP A 208 -10.02 -15.17 -8.86
CA ASP A 208 -9.91 -15.44 -7.42
C ASP A 208 -10.60 -16.76 -7.01
N ASP A 209 -10.39 -17.84 -7.76
CA ASP A 209 -11.15 -19.09 -7.67
C ASP A 209 -10.48 -20.19 -6.81
N GLY A 210 -9.32 -19.88 -6.21
CA GLY A 210 -8.56 -20.83 -5.42
C GLY A 210 -7.78 -21.84 -6.26
N LYS A 211 -7.69 -21.67 -7.59
CA LYS A 211 -7.06 -22.65 -8.51
C LYS A 211 -6.12 -22.01 -9.49
N THR A 212 -6.41 -20.80 -9.92
CA THR A 212 -5.67 -20.11 -10.96
C THR A 212 -4.26 -19.75 -10.48
N VAL A 213 -3.30 -19.81 -11.41
CA VAL A 213 -1.93 -19.28 -11.21
C VAL A 213 -1.59 -18.59 -12.50
N ASP A 214 -1.59 -17.26 -12.47
CA ASP A 214 -1.33 -16.45 -13.65
C ASP A 214 -0.79 -15.07 -13.24
N GLY A 215 -0.26 -14.31 -14.19
CA GLY A 215 0.35 -13.02 -13.92
C GLY A 215 0.58 -12.21 -15.18
N PRO A 216 1.26 -11.05 -15.07
CA PRO A 216 1.44 -10.16 -16.20
C PRO A 216 2.16 -10.84 -17.35
N GLY A 217 1.60 -10.69 -18.55
CA GLY A 217 2.25 -11.09 -19.79
C GLY A 217 3.52 -10.30 -20.08
N GLN A 218 4.11 -10.51 -21.24
CA GLN A 218 5.41 -9.90 -21.58
C GLN A 218 5.29 -8.37 -21.67
N LEU A 219 4.20 -7.85 -22.25
CA LEU A 219 3.99 -6.42 -22.43
C LEU A 219 3.65 -5.75 -21.10
N ALA A 220 2.76 -6.33 -20.30
CA ALA A 220 2.40 -5.82 -18.98
C ALA A 220 3.62 -5.82 -18.04
N THR A 221 4.42 -6.88 -18.05
CA THR A 221 5.70 -6.96 -17.32
C THR A 221 6.65 -5.83 -17.74
N ARG A 222 6.77 -5.58 -19.04
CA ARG A 222 7.59 -4.48 -19.55
C ARG A 222 7.04 -3.11 -19.12
N ALA A 223 5.73 -2.91 -19.15
CA ALA A 223 5.09 -1.68 -18.71
C ALA A 223 5.36 -1.39 -17.24
N PHE A 224 5.29 -2.38 -16.35
CA PHE A 224 5.69 -2.22 -14.95
C PHE A 224 7.15 -1.80 -14.81
N VAL A 225 8.07 -2.47 -15.51
CA VAL A 225 9.51 -2.15 -15.46
C VAL A 225 9.79 -0.74 -16.00
N GLU A 226 9.19 -0.35 -17.11
CA GLU A 226 9.35 1.01 -17.64
C GLU A 226 8.72 2.04 -16.71
N GLY A 227 7.58 1.72 -16.08
CA GLY A 227 6.92 2.57 -15.09
C GLY A 227 7.80 2.84 -13.87
N ILE A 228 8.34 1.79 -13.22
CA ILE A 228 9.18 1.94 -12.02
C ILE A 228 10.59 2.50 -12.31
N VAL A 229 11.08 2.39 -13.56
CA VAL A 229 12.39 2.94 -13.95
C VAL A 229 12.29 4.38 -14.45
N ASN A 230 11.32 4.68 -15.30
CA ASN A 230 11.25 5.96 -16.02
C ASN A 230 10.14 6.87 -15.54
N GLY A 231 9.07 6.33 -14.94
CA GLY A 231 7.92 7.11 -14.48
C GLY A 231 8.32 8.21 -13.48
N ARG A 232 7.53 9.28 -13.42
CA ARG A 232 7.71 10.42 -12.51
C ARG A 232 9.13 11.01 -12.56
N GLY A 233 9.67 11.19 -13.77
CA GLY A 233 11.03 11.70 -13.99
C GLY A 233 12.13 10.78 -13.46
N GLY A 234 11.92 9.46 -13.54
CA GLY A 234 12.87 8.45 -13.06
C GLY A 234 12.74 8.08 -11.57
N LYS A 235 11.74 8.63 -10.86
CA LYS A 235 11.42 8.23 -9.47
C LYS A 235 10.64 6.93 -9.40
N GLY A 236 10.02 6.55 -10.52
CA GLY A 236 9.20 5.37 -10.69
C GLY A 236 7.74 5.61 -10.32
N SER A 237 6.84 5.17 -11.21
CA SER A 237 5.40 5.06 -10.95
C SER A 237 5.13 4.23 -9.70
N ILE A 238 4.12 4.61 -8.93
CA ILE A 238 3.65 3.82 -7.78
C ILE A 238 2.41 3.04 -8.20
N PHE A 239 2.51 1.73 -8.25
CA PHE A 239 1.40 0.83 -8.54
C PHE A 239 0.84 0.28 -7.23
N VAL A 240 -0.40 0.62 -6.89
CA VAL A 240 -1.11 0.10 -5.71
C VAL A 240 -2.11 -0.95 -6.17
N TRP A 241 -2.10 -2.11 -5.52
CA TRP A 241 -2.85 -3.28 -5.97
C TRP A 241 -3.68 -3.89 -4.85
N ALA A 242 -4.93 -4.26 -5.13
CA ALA A 242 -5.72 -5.07 -4.22
C ALA A 242 -5.17 -6.50 -4.15
N SER A 243 -5.18 -7.12 -2.96
CA SER A 243 -4.60 -8.46 -2.79
C SER A 243 -5.47 -9.62 -3.24
N GLY A 244 -6.71 -9.41 -3.69
CA GLY A 244 -7.64 -10.47 -4.12
C GLY A 244 -8.78 -10.77 -3.14
N ASN A 245 -9.89 -11.29 -3.67
CA ASN A 245 -11.15 -11.57 -2.98
C ASN A 245 -11.49 -13.08 -2.85
N GLY A 246 -10.52 -13.97 -3.12
CA GLY A 246 -10.67 -15.43 -3.15
C GLY A 246 -10.61 -16.13 -1.80
N GLY A 247 -10.75 -15.39 -0.69
CA GLY A 247 -10.65 -15.95 0.67
C GLY A 247 -11.65 -17.07 0.97
N ARG A 248 -12.86 -17.04 0.38
CA ARG A 248 -13.86 -18.13 0.50
C ARG A 248 -13.42 -19.41 -0.21
N ASP A 249 -12.74 -19.25 -1.33
CA ASP A 249 -12.20 -20.32 -2.15
C ASP A 249 -10.80 -20.75 -1.67
N GLN A 250 -10.36 -20.22 -0.51
CA GLN A 250 -9.05 -20.51 0.09
C GLN A 250 -7.90 -20.23 -0.89
N ASP A 251 -8.02 -19.14 -1.64
CA ASP A 251 -6.96 -18.72 -2.54
C ASP A 251 -5.76 -18.13 -1.79
N ASN A 252 -4.65 -18.00 -2.52
CA ASN A 252 -3.40 -17.45 -2.04
C ASN A 252 -2.86 -16.45 -3.05
N CYS A 253 -2.78 -15.19 -2.64
CA CYS A 253 -2.38 -14.11 -3.52
C CYS A 253 -0.93 -14.19 -4.07
N ASN A 254 -0.06 -15.09 -3.57
CA ASN A 254 1.21 -15.33 -4.26
C ASN A 254 1.03 -16.10 -5.60
N CYS A 255 -0.16 -16.62 -5.88
CA CYS A 255 -0.55 -17.22 -7.17
C CYS A 255 -1.02 -16.19 -8.19
N ASP A 256 -1.28 -14.95 -7.77
CA ASP A 256 -1.53 -13.81 -8.63
C ASP A 256 -0.21 -13.05 -8.86
N GLY A 257 0.28 -13.05 -10.09
CA GLY A 257 1.55 -12.42 -10.47
C GLY A 257 1.55 -10.88 -10.44
N TYR A 258 0.38 -10.23 -10.39
CA TYR A 258 0.28 -8.77 -10.25
C TYR A 258 0.51 -8.36 -8.79
N THR A 259 -0.20 -8.99 -7.85
CA THR A 259 -0.02 -8.74 -6.40
C THR A 259 1.27 -9.37 -5.83
N ASN A 260 1.79 -10.45 -6.45
CA ASN A 260 3.08 -11.07 -6.12
C ASN A 260 4.29 -10.36 -6.78
N SER A 261 4.07 -9.21 -7.44
CA SER A 261 5.14 -8.44 -8.07
C SER A 261 5.86 -7.55 -7.04
N ILE A 262 7.18 -7.36 -7.21
CA ILE A 262 7.92 -6.38 -6.40
C ILE A 262 7.54 -4.94 -6.75
N TRP A 263 7.00 -4.73 -7.95
CA TRP A 263 6.68 -3.41 -8.51
C TRP A 263 5.36 -2.85 -7.99
N THR A 264 4.52 -3.71 -7.43
CA THR A 264 3.22 -3.36 -6.86
C THR A 264 3.32 -3.23 -5.35
N LEU A 265 2.53 -2.31 -4.81
CA LEU A 265 2.28 -2.12 -3.40
C LEU A 265 0.95 -2.83 -3.11
N SER A 266 1.03 -4.11 -2.75
CA SER A 266 -0.13 -4.95 -2.50
C SER A 266 -0.78 -4.64 -1.15
N ILE A 267 -2.11 -4.48 -1.17
CA ILE A 267 -2.94 -4.03 -0.05
C ILE A 267 -4.09 -5.01 0.20
N SER A 268 -4.17 -5.50 1.44
CA SER A 268 -5.29 -6.31 1.93
C SER A 268 -6.31 -5.46 2.70
N SER A 269 -7.34 -6.10 3.23
CA SER A 269 -8.45 -5.44 3.93
C SER A 269 -8.54 -5.84 5.40
N ALA A 270 -8.97 -4.89 6.23
CA ALA A 270 -9.48 -5.15 7.58
C ALA A 270 -10.95 -4.75 7.68
N THR A 271 -11.72 -5.49 8.49
CA THR A 271 -13.11 -5.12 8.80
C THR A 271 -13.16 -3.93 9.76
N GLU A 272 -14.37 -3.41 10.01
CA GLU A 272 -14.60 -2.38 11.02
C GLU A 272 -14.08 -2.78 12.41
N ALA A 273 -14.26 -4.04 12.80
CA ALA A 273 -13.76 -4.60 14.06
C ALA A 273 -12.26 -4.95 14.05
N GLY A 274 -11.54 -4.67 12.95
CA GLY A 274 -10.13 -5.05 12.80
C GLY A 274 -9.90 -6.55 12.58
N SER A 275 -10.95 -7.29 12.21
CA SER A 275 -10.85 -8.70 11.88
C SER A 275 -10.46 -8.90 10.42
N VAL A 276 -10.09 -10.12 10.06
CA VAL A 276 -9.81 -10.51 8.67
C VAL A 276 -11.14 -10.72 7.95
N PRO A 277 -11.44 -9.99 6.85
CA PRO A 277 -12.67 -10.19 6.09
C PRO A 277 -12.72 -11.55 5.42
N TRP A 278 -13.93 -12.07 5.19
CA TRP A 278 -14.14 -13.40 4.61
C TRP A 278 -13.59 -13.58 3.20
N TYR A 279 -13.43 -12.49 2.45
CA TYR A 279 -12.92 -12.49 1.08
C TYR A 279 -11.40 -12.30 1.02
N SER A 280 -10.75 -11.85 2.10
CA SER A 280 -9.32 -11.50 2.04
C SER A 280 -8.45 -12.73 1.82
N GLU A 281 -7.58 -12.65 0.83
CA GLU A 281 -6.52 -13.64 0.61
C GLU A 281 -5.31 -13.35 1.50
N ALA A 282 -4.62 -14.41 1.90
CA ALA A 282 -3.42 -14.32 2.72
C ALA A 282 -2.20 -14.78 1.92
N CYS A 283 -1.17 -13.94 1.85
CA CYS A 283 0.09 -14.29 1.21
C CYS A 283 1.24 -13.45 1.76
N SER A 284 2.47 -13.85 1.45
CA SER A 284 3.66 -13.14 1.91
C SER A 284 4.05 -11.92 1.09
N SER A 285 3.37 -11.64 -0.04
CA SER A 285 3.61 -10.45 -0.87
C SER A 285 2.88 -9.20 -0.38
N THR A 286 1.78 -9.34 0.38
CA THR A 286 1.00 -8.22 0.93
C THR A 286 1.89 -7.32 1.80
N LEU A 287 1.90 -6.02 1.50
CA LEU A 287 2.72 -5.06 2.24
C LEU A 287 1.99 -4.47 3.45
N ALA A 288 0.72 -4.10 3.30
CA ALA A 288 -0.06 -3.44 4.33
C ALA A 288 -1.58 -3.64 4.13
N THR A 289 -2.37 -2.99 4.98
CA THR A 289 -3.82 -3.10 5.02
C THR A 289 -4.48 -1.72 5.11
N THR A 290 -5.64 -1.57 4.49
CA THR A 290 -6.58 -0.48 4.79
C THR A 290 -7.93 -1.08 5.18
N TYR A 291 -8.85 -0.24 5.64
CA TYR A 291 -10.20 -0.71 5.97
C TYR A 291 -11.01 -1.01 4.70
N SER A 292 -11.98 -1.91 4.83
CA SER A 292 -13.02 -2.18 3.84
C SER A 292 -14.25 -2.75 4.56
N SER A 293 -15.06 -3.53 3.86
CA SER A 293 -16.23 -4.23 4.39
C SER A 293 -15.88 -5.43 5.28
N GLY A 294 -16.89 -5.97 5.96
CA GLY A 294 -16.76 -7.14 6.79
C GLY A 294 -17.99 -8.05 6.75
N SER A 295 -18.28 -8.66 7.89
CA SER A 295 -19.46 -9.52 8.07
C SER A 295 -20.75 -8.71 8.10
N GLN A 296 -21.89 -9.40 8.04
CA GLN A 296 -23.20 -8.75 8.12
C GLN A 296 -23.34 -7.92 9.40
N GLY A 297 -23.68 -6.64 9.24
CA GLY A 297 -23.82 -5.68 10.35
C GLY A 297 -22.60 -4.78 10.58
N GLU A 298 -21.43 -5.10 10.01
CA GLU A 298 -20.31 -4.16 9.96
C GLU A 298 -20.53 -3.11 8.87
N ARG A 299 -20.09 -1.87 9.14
CA ARG A 299 -20.13 -0.79 8.15
C ARG A 299 -19.21 -1.10 6.97
N GLN A 300 -19.58 -0.55 5.81
CA GLN A 300 -18.89 -0.73 4.54
C GLN A 300 -18.28 0.60 4.07
N ILE A 301 -17.69 0.61 2.89
CA ILE A 301 -17.11 1.82 2.32
C ILE A 301 -18.21 2.68 1.70
N ILE A 302 -18.06 3.99 1.92
CA ILE A 302 -18.95 5.03 1.45
C ILE A 302 -18.19 5.86 0.42
N THR A 303 -18.74 6.03 -0.77
CA THR A 303 -18.07 6.72 -1.87
C THR A 303 -19.09 7.12 -2.95
N THR A 304 -18.62 7.80 -4.00
CA THR A 304 -19.37 8.11 -5.22
C THR A 304 -19.84 6.85 -5.92
N ASP A 305 -20.90 6.93 -6.71
CA ASP A 305 -21.43 5.79 -7.44
C ASP A 305 -22.02 6.25 -8.78
N LEU A 306 -22.25 5.33 -9.73
CA LEU A 306 -22.82 5.68 -11.03
C LEU A 306 -24.13 6.45 -10.91
N HIS A 307 -24.48 7.15 -11.99
CA HIS A 307 -25.67 7.98 -12.10
C HIS A 307 -25.64 9.15 -11.12
N HIS A 308 -24.44 9.72 -10.91
CA HIS A 308 -24.22 10.87 -10.02
C HIS A 308 -24.69 10.60 -8.59
N SER A 309 -24.58 9.34 -8.14
CA SER A 309 -25.17 8.88 -6.89
C SER A 309 -24.12 8.58 -5.82
N CYS A 310 -24.57 8.08 -4.68
CA CYS A 310 -23.72 7.88 -3.52
C CYS A 310 -24.01 6.52 -2.92
N THR A 311 -22.97 5.70 -2.78
CA THR A 311 -23.09 4.37 -2.19
C THR A 311 -22.60 4.34 -0.75
N THR A 312 -23.19 3.45 0.04
CA THR A 312 -22.70 3.10 1.37
C THR A 312 -22.33 1.61 1.47
N THR A 313 -22.20 0.95 0.31
CA THR A 313 -22.08 -0.50 0.21
C THR A 313 -20.96 -0.95 -0.72
N HIS A 314 -19.89 -0.15 -0.84
CA HIS A 314 -18.69 -0.61 -1.53
C HIS A 314 -17.88 -1.56 -0.62
N THR A 315 -17.32 -2.63 -1.21
CA THR A 315 -16.83 -3.82 -0.49
C THR A 315 -15.62 -4.45 -1.20
N GLY A 316 -14.94 -5.38 -0.53
CA GLY A 316 -13.84 -6.17 -1.10
C GLY A 316 -12.48 -5.50 -0.92
N THR A 317 -11.41 -6.23 -1.23
CA THR A 317 -10.04 -5.66 -1.28
C THR A 317 -9.93 -4.54 -2.30
N SER A 318 -10.83 -4.54 -3.29
CA SER A 318 -10.90 -3.51 -4.32
C SER A 318 -11.23 -2.11 -3.80
N ALA A 319 -11.88 -2.00 -2.63
CA ALA A 319 -12.07 -0.73 -1.91
C ALA A 319 -10.86 -0.37 -1.03
N SER A 320 -10.02 -1.35 -0.67
CA SER A 320 -8.84 -1.09 0.16
C SER A 320 -7.70 -0.43 -0.64
N ALA A 321 -7.48 -0.84 -1.90
CA ALA A 321 -6.41 -0.29 -2.73
C ALA A 321 -6.56 1.21 -3.04
N PRO A 322 -7.74 1.75 -3.39
CA PRO A 322 -7.94 3.18 -3.61
C PRO A 322 -7.65 4.03 -2.36
N LEU A 323 -8.08 3.58 -1.19
CA LEU A 323 -7.74 4.23 0.08
C LEU A 323 -6.22 4.29 0.28
N ALA A 324 -5.50 3.19 -0.01
CA ALA A 324 -4.04 3.17 0.08
C ALA A 324 -3.35 4.07 -0.95
N ALA A 325 -3.86 4.12 -2.19
CA ALA A 325 -3.38 5.02 -3.23
C ALA A 325 -3.51 6.48 -2.81
N ALA A 326 -4.63 6.84 -2.19
CA ALA A 326 -4.87 8.18 -1.67
C ALA A 326 -3.94 8.53 -0.49
N ILE A 327 -3.68 7.58 0.42
CA ILE A 327 -2.70 7.77 1.50
C ILE A 327 -1.29 7.99 0.93
N CYS A 328 -0.92 7.23 -0.11
CA CYS A 328 0.33 7.45 -0.84
C CYS A 328 0.38 8.86 -1.47
N ALA A 329 -0.74 9.37 -1.97
CA ALA A 329 -0.83 10.74 -2.49
C ALA A 329 -0.58 11.79 -1.41
N LEU A 330 -1.09 11.61 -0.18
CA LEU A 330 -0.79 12.50 0.94
C LEU A 330 0.72 12.54 1.25
N ALA A 331 1.39 11.39 1.23
CA ALA A 331 2.83 11.32 1.43
C ALA A 331 3.62 11.99 0.28
N LEU A 332 3.19 11.83 -0.98
CA LEU A 332 3.81 12.49 -2.13
C LEU A 332 3.64 14.01 -2.12
N GLN A 333 2.51 14.54 -1.63
CA GLN A 333 2.30 15.99 -1.55
C GLN A 333 3.42 16.66 -0.74
N VAL A 334 3.84 16.05 0.37
CA VAL A 334 4.86 16.64 1.24
C VAL A 334 6.29 16.35 0.80
N ASN A 335 6.49 15.32 -0.03
CA ASN A 335 7.79 15.00 -0.60
C ASN A 335 7.63 14.34 -1.98
N ARG A 336 7.79 15.16 -3.03
CA ARG A 336 7.68 14.72 -4.43
C ARG A 336 8.91 13.94 -4.92
N ASP A 337 9.96 13.81 -4.12
CA ASP A 337 11.19 13.09 -4.47
C ASP A 337 11.18 11.62 -4.03
N ILE A 338 10.16 11.20 -3.28
CA ILE A 338 9.93 9.80 -2.92
C ILE A 338 9.84 8.94 -4.19
N THR A 339 10.73 7.95 -4.28
CA THR A 339 10.72 6.91 -5.31
C THR A 339 9.68 5.82 -5.02
N TRP A 340 9.41 4.95 -5.99
CA TRP A 340 8.50 3.81 -5.81
C TRP A 340 8.92 2.89 -4.64
N ARG A 341 10.24 2.68 -4.45
CA ARG A 341 10.80 1.92 -3.32
C ARG A 341 10.70 2.69 -2.01
N ASP A 342 10.99 3.99 -2.03
CA ASP A 342 10.86 4.83 -0.84
C ASP A 342 9.44 4.77 -0.27
N MET A 343 8.42 4.77 -1.15
CA MET A 343 7.02 4.64 -0.74
C MET A 343 6.77 3.31 0.00
N GLN A 344 7.25 2.19 -0.54
CA GLN A 344 7.12 0.88 0.13
C GLN A 344 7.85 0.87 1.49
N HIS A 345 9.06 1.44 1.58
CA HIS A 345 9.78 1.57 2.85
C HIS A 345 9.03 2.42 3.89
N ILE A 346 8.40 3.51 3.46
CA ILE A 346 7.59 4.36 4.33
C ILE A 346 6.42 3.56 4.88
N VAL A 347 5.67 2.86 4.02
CA VAL A 347 4.56 1.98 4.43
C VAL A 347 4.99 0.95 5.47
N VAL A 348 6.08 0.20 5.20
CA VAL A 348 6.61 -0.82 6.13
C VAL A 348 6.97 -0.24 7.50
N ARG A 349 7.40 1.02 7.57
CA ARG A 349 7.87 1.67 8.81
C ARG A 349 6.76 2.33 9.60
N THR A 350 5.62 2.62 8.98
CA THR A 350 4.52 3.38 9.60
C THR A 350 3.26 2.56 9.78
N ALA A 351 3.13 1.41 9.10
CA ALA A 351 1.99 0.53 9.26
C ALA A 351 1.83 0.09 10.73
N ARG A 352 0.57 0.05 11.17
CA ARG A 352 0.15 -0.15 12.56
C ARG A 352 -0.50 -1.52 12.73
N PRO A 353 0.16 -2.49 13.39
CA PRO A 353 -0.45 -3.78 13.71
C PRO A 353 -1.46 -3.68 14.86
N GLU A 354 -1.55 -2.53 15.54
CA GLU A 354 -2.47 -2.31 16.63
C GLU A 354 -3.93 -2.42 16.15
N ASN A 355 -4.79 -3.00 16.97
CA ASN A 355 -6.22 -3.20 16.70
C ASN A 355 -6.57 -4.13 15.52
N LEU A 356 -5.58 -4.79 14.91
CA LEU A 356 -5.78 -5.82 13.90
C LEU A 356 -5.64 -7.23 14.50
N ILE A 357 -6.66 -8.07 14.28
CA ILE A 357 -6.80 -9.39 14.89
C ILE A 357 -6.52 -10.46 13.84
N ALA A 358 -5.34 -11.07 13.92
CA ALA A 358 -4.96 -12.22 13.11
C ALA A 358 -4.18 -13.25 13.96
N PRO A 359 -4.35 -14.56 13.70
CA PRO A 359 -3.66 -15.60 14.45
C PRO A 359 -2.18 -15.77 14.06
N ASP A 360 -1.77 -15.22 12.91
CA ASP A 360 -0.47 -15.47 12.29
C ASP A 360 0.52 -14.29 12.43
N TRP A 361 0.24 -13.35 13.33
CA TRP A 361 1.20 -12.29 13.66
C TRP A 361 2.51 -12.89 14.17
N GLN A 362 3.61 -12.53 13.51
CA GLN A 362 4.96 -12.88 13.93
C GLN A 362 5.85 -11.65 13.94
N THR A 363 6.95 -11.73 14.68
CA THR A 363 7.98 -10.68 14.69
C THR A 363 9.15 -11.13 13.83
N ASN A 364 9.51 -10.33 12.82
CA ASN A 364 10.63 -10.64 11.94
C ASN A 364 11.99 -10.35 12.58
N GLY A 365 13.08 -10.65 11.87
CA GLY A 365 14.46 -10.57 12.35
C GLY A 365 14.95 -9.17 12.70
N VAL A 366 14.17 -8.12 12.39
CA VAL A 366 14.45 -6.72 12.76
C VAL A 366 13.41 -6.14 13.72
N GLY A 367 12.57 -6.99 14.32
CA GLY A 367 11.65 -6.60 15.38
C GLY A 367 10.31 -6.02 14.92
N ARG A 368 9.95 -6.15 13.63
CA ARG A 368 8.65 -5.70 13.11
C ARG A 368 7.62 -6.82 13.15
N ARG A 369 6.39 -6.48 13.55
CA ARG A 369 5.25 -7.40 13.45
C ARG A 369 4.76 -7.47 12.00
N VAL A 370 4.51 -8.67 11.52
CA VAL A 370 4.02 -8.93 10.17
C VAL A 370 3.04 -10.12 10.18
N SER A 371 2.02 -10.09 9.33
CA SER A 371 1.01 -11.14 9.13
C SER A 371 0.80 -11.34 7.63
N HIS A 372 0.57 -12.57 7.19
CA HIS A 372 0.22 -12.86 5.79
C HIS A 372 -1.17 -12.31 5.43
N ARG A 373 -2.00 -11.99 6.42
CA ARG A 373 -3.35 -11.45 6.24
C ARG A 373 -3.38 -9.92 6.22
N PHE A 374 -2.39 -9.28 6.86
CA PHE A 374 -2.39 -7.83 7.03
C PHE A 374 -1.09 -7.12 6.59
N GLY A 375 -0.10 -7.85 6.10
CA GLY A 375 1.24 -7.34 5.89
C GLY A 375 1.81 -6.77 7.19
N TYR A 376 2.39 -5.57 7.13
CA TYR A 376 2.91 -4.85 8.29
C TYR A 376 1.81 -4.17 9.15
N GLY A 377 0.55 -4.21 8.71
CA GLY A 377 -0.61 -3.68 9.44
C GLY A 377 -1.34 -2.55 8.73
N LEU A 378 -2.17 -1.83 9.48
CA LEU A 378 -3.05 -0.78 8.98
C LEU A 378 -2.22 0.45 8.58
N MET A 379 -2.45 1.00 7.39
CA MET A 379 -1.78 2.23 6.94
C MET A 379 -2.13 3.43 7.85
N ASP A 380 -1.10 4.19 8.24
CA ASP A 380 -1.23 5.40 9.06
C ASP A 380 -0.90 6.63 8.21
N SER A 381 -1.95 7.34 7.77
CA SER A 381 -1.81 8.48 6.86
C SER A 381 -0.89 9.56 7.40
N TYR A 382 -1.09 9.94 8.67
CA TYR A 382 -0.29 10.97 9.31
C TYR A 382 1.13 10.46 9.62
N GLY A 383 1.27 9.21 10.07
CA GLY A 383 2.58 8.57 10.25
C GLY A 383 3.41 8.60 8.96
N MET A 384 2.79 8.26 7.83
CA MET A 384 3.41 8.31 6.50
C MET A 384 3.81 9.74 6.11
N VAL A 385 2.92 10.72 6.28
CA VAL A 385 3.21 12.14 5.99
C VAL A 385 4.38 12.66 6.84
N GLN A 386 4.40 12.38 8.14
CA GLN A 386 5.49 12.82 9.02
C GLN A 386 6.83 12.19 8.64
N LEU A 387 6.83 10.91 8.30
CA LEU A 387 8.05 10.22 7.86
C LEU A 387 8.52 10.74 6.49
N ALA A 388 7.60 10.96 5.55
CA ALA A 388 7.86 11.46 4.21
C ALA A 388 8.57 12.83 4.20
N ARG A 389 8.15 13.76 5.07
CA ARG A 389 8.75 15.11 5.19
C ARG A 389 10.26 15.10 5.42
N ASN A 390 10.75 14.10 6.14
CA ASN A 390 12.17 13.98 6.51
C ASN A 390 12.80 12.71 5.92
N TRP A 391 12.17 12.13 4.89
CA TRP A 391 12.65 10.90 4.29
C TRP A 391 13.94 11.15 3.49
N THR A 392 14.94 10.31 3.73
CA THR A 392 16.13 10.25 2.90
C THR A 392 15.98 9.05 1.97
N SER A 393 16.03 9.29 0.66
CA SER A 393 15.85 8.22 -0.32
C SER A 393 16.84 7.07 -0.11
N VAL A 394 16.33 5.86 -0.28
CA VAL A 394 17.15 4.65 -0.18
C VAL A 394 18.15 4.59 -1.34
N PRO A 395 19.29 3.91 -1.16
CA PRO A 395 20.23 3.69 -2.25
C PRO A 395 19.60 2.95 -3.43
N THR A 396 20.24 3.02 -4.60
CA THR A 396 19.85 2.26 -5.79
C THR A 396 19.64 0.79 -5.46
N GLN A 397 18.56 0.20 -5.99
CA GLN A 397 18.24 -1.21 -5.78
C GLN A 397 19.40 -2.10 -6.26
N ARG A 398 19.72 -3.11 -5.47
CA ARG A 398 20.67 -4.16 -5.83
C ARG A 398 19.93 -5.49 -5.87
N LYS A 399 20.34 -6.36 -6.79
CA LYS A 399 19.78 -7.70 -6.95
C LYS A 399 20.89 -8.70 -6.75
N CYS A 400 20.63 -9.67 -5.89
CA CYS A 400 21.51 -10.79 -5.62
C CYS A 400 20.71 -12.06 -5.91
N GLU A 401 21.20 -12.87 -6.85
CA GLU A 401 20.57 -14.14 -7.20
C GLU A 401 21.49 -15.27 -6.76
N VAL A 402 20.98 -16.13 -5.88
CA VAL A 402 21.68 -17.34 -5.45
C VAL A 402 20.94 -18.54 -6.00
N LYS A 403 21.67 -19.45 -6.64
CA LYS A 403 21.09 -20.68 -7.19
C LYS A 403 21.19 -21.76 -6.13
N ALA A 404 20.03 -22.29 -5.72
CA ALA A 404 20.02 -23.56 -5.01
C ALA A 404 20.61 -24.66 -5.93
N PRO A 405 21.29 -25.68 -5.36
CA PRO A 405 21.69 -26.85 -6.14
C PRO A 405 20.50 -27.42 -6.91
N HIS A 406 20.72 -27.96 -8.11
CA HIS A 406 19.64 -28.67 -8.80
C HIS A 406 19.35 -29.95 -8.03
N VAL A 407 18.16 -30.04 -7.46
CA VAL A 407 17.75 -31.15 -6.61
C VAL A 407 16.46 -31.73 -7.16
N ASP A 408 16.57 -32.81 -7.93
CA ASP A 408 15.44 -33.65 -8.28
C ASP A 408 15.05 -34.51 -7.08
N LYS A 409 14.24 -33.94 -6.19
CA LYS A 409 13.70 -34.65 -5.02
C LYS A 409 12.22 -34.92 -5.22
N LEU A 410 11.86 -36.21 -5.14
CA LEU A 410 10.48 -36.61 -4.99
C LEU A 410 9.96 -36.11 -3.63
N ILE A 411 8.74 -35.60 -3.62
CA ILE A 411 8.01 -35.19 -2.41
C ILE A 411 6.82 -36.15 -2.26
N PRO A 412 6.98 -37.27 -1.54
CA PRO A 412 5.88 -38.21 -1.34
C PRO A 412 4.68 -37.54 -0.68
N GLN A 413 3.49 -38.11 -0.87
CA GLN A 413 2.30 -37.68 -0.13
C GLN A 413 2.52 -37.80 1.39
N LYS A 414 1.94 -36.86 2.13
CA LYS A 414 2.06 -36.75 3.60
C LYS A 414 3.51 -36.66 4.06
N SER A 415 4.34 -35.99 3.27
CA SER A 415 5.76 -35.77 3.53
C SER A 415 6.14 -34.33 3.16
N PHE A 416 7.37 -33.97 3.49
CA PHE A 416 7.97 -32.71 3.07
C PHE A 416 9.43 -32.90 2.72
N VAL A 417 9.94 -32.01 1.88
CA VAL A 417 11.37 -31.84 1.62
C VAL A 417 11.83 -30.52 2.21
N SER A 418 13.01 -30.53 2.81
CA SER A 418 13.73 -29.31 3.20
C SER A 418 14.97 -29.16 2.32
N LEU A 419 15.13 -27.96 1.77
CA LEU A 419 16.33 -27.52 1.05
C LEU A 419 16.97 -26.40 1.87
N GLU A 420 18.25 -26.55 2.16
CA GLU A 420 19.05 -25.52 2.83
C GLU A 420 20.00 -24.89 1.82
N LEU A 421 20.16 -23.58 1.91
CA LEU A 421 21.08 -22.80 1.10
C LEU A 421 21.86 -21.87 2.02
N ASP A 422 23.17 -22.04 2.06
CA ASP A 422 24.05 -21.12 2.79
C ASP A 422 24.47 -19.97 1.87
N VAL A 423 24.09 -18.76 2.24
CA VAL A 423 24.41 -17.54 1.48
C VAL A 423 25.58 -16.85 2.16
N GLU A 424 26.79 -17.15 1.69
CA GLU A 424 28.03 -16.58 2.23
C GLU A 424 28.29 -15.16 1.74
N ASP A 425 27.84 -14.84 0.52
CA ASP A 425 28.02 -13.53 -0.11
C ASP A 425 26.77 -13.14 -0.91
N CYS A 426 26.47 -11.84 -0.89
CA CYS A 426 25.34 -11.26 -1.59
C CYS A 426 25.68 -9.81 -2.01
N PRO A 427 26.55 -9.63 -3.02
CA PRO A 427 27.18 -8.35 -3.31
C PRO A 427 26.19 -7.20 -3.50
N GLY A 428 26.36 -6.15 -2.71
CA GLY A 428 25.55 -4.93 -2.77
C GLY A 428 24.21 -4.99 -2.04
N VAL A 429 23.78 -6.15 -1.54
CA VAL A 429 22.54 -6.28 -0.74
C VAL A 429 22.91 -6.37 0.74
N ASN A 430 22.87 -5.23 1.42
CA ASN A 430 23.13 -5.18 2.88
C ASN A 430 21.89 -5.52 3.71
N PHE A 431 20.72 -5.08 3.23
CA PHE A 431 19.44 -5.28 3.87
C PHE A 431 18.40 -5.65 2.81
N LEU A 432 17.55 -6.59 3.13
CA LEU A 432 16.52 -7.11 2.25
C LEU A 432 15.36 -6.12 2.09
N GLU A 433 14.75 -6.12 0.91
CA GLU A 433 13.45 -5.49 0.63
C GLU A 433 12.48 -6.62 0.26
N HIS A 434 12.56 -7.07 -0.99
CA HIS A 434 11.83 -8.19 -1.54
C HIS A 434 12.70 -9.46 -1.58
N VAL A 435 12.12 -10.61 -1.27
CA VAL A 435 12.77 -11.92 -1.44
C VAL A 435 11.89 -12.81 -2.30
N GLN A 436 12.44 -13.32 -3.41
CA GLN A 436 11.74 -14.24 -4.30
C GLN A 436 12.35 -15.64 -4.26
N ALA A 437 11.52 -16.65 -4.02
CA ALA A 437 11.87 -18.05 -4.24
C ALA A 437 11.30 -18.50 -5.59
N LYS A 438 12.18 -18.63 -6.61
CA LYS A 438 11.79 -19.11 -7.94
C LYS A 438 11.72 -20.63 -7.95
N VAL A 439 10.52 -21.18 -7.85
CA VAL A 439 10.31 -22.63 -7.70
C VAL A 439 9.85 -23.26 -9.02
N SER A 440 10.49 -24.37 -9.39
CA SER A 440 10.00 -25.27 -10.42
C SER A 440 9.68 -26.61 -9.79
N LEU A 441 8.43 -27.06 -9.90
CA LEU A 441 7.98 -28.34 -9.36
C LEU A 441 6.88 -28.91 -10.24
N THR A 442 6.82 -30.23 -10.34
CA THR A 442 5.68 -30.96 -10.90
C THR A 442 4.88 -31.55 -9.76
N ALA A 443 3.55 -31.49 -9.84
CA ALA A 443 2.65 -32.06 -8.86
C ALA A 443 1.43 -32.66 -9.55
N ASP A 444 0.95 -33.81 -9.07
CA ASP A 444 -0.29 -34.41 -9.56
C ASP A 444 -1.53 -33.60 -9.13
N HIS A 445 -1.44 -32.92 -7.98
CA HIS A 445 -2.43 -31.99 -7.46
C HIS A 445 -1.68 -30.81 -6.85
N ARG A 446 -1.65 -29.68 -7.57
CA ARG A 446 -0.91 -28.49 -7.14
C ARG A 446 -1.41 -27.91 -5.83
N GLY A 447 -2.71 -28.00 -5.56
CA GLY A 447 -3.35 -27.52 -4.33
C GLY A 447 -2.93 -28.23 -3.05
N ASP A 448 -2.36 -29.44 -3.14
CA ASP A 448 -1.82 -30.18 -1.99
C ASP A 448 -0.43 -29.68 -1.53
N ILE A 449 0.18 -28.79 -2.32
CA ILE A 449 1.52 -28.28 -2.07
C ILE A 449 1.47 -27.06 -1.17
N GLU A 450 2.28 -27.07 -0.13
CA GLU A 450 2.56 -25.88 0.68
C GLU A 450 4.06 -25.56 0.62
N ILE A 451 4.39 -24.27 0.56
CA ILE A 451 5.77 -23.81 0.43
C ILE A 451 6.05 -22.80 1.52
N TYR A 452 7.14 -23.02 2.26
CA TYR A 452 7.60 -22.14 3.31
C TYR A 452 9.06 -21.73 3.09
N LEU A 453 9.39 -20.48 3.36
CA LEU A 453 10.76 -19.96 3.32
C LEU A 453 11.14 -19.36 4.67
N SER A 454 12.26 -19.80 5.23
CA SER A 454 12.82 -19.25 6.47
C SER A 454 14.11 -18.48 6.19
N SER A 455 14.22 -17.26 6.74
CA SER A 455 15.42 -16.43 6.64
C SER A 455 16.50 -16.85 7.65
N PRO A 456 17.76 -16.41 7.47
CA PRO A 456 18.83 -16.62 8.44
C PRO A 456 18.54 -16.03 9.82
N ALA A 457 17.68 -15.01 9.91
CA ALA A 457 17.26 -14.41 11.17
C ALA A 457 16.10 -15.16 11.84
N GLY A 458 15.57 -16.22 11.21
CA GLY A 458 14.52 -17.07 11.76
C GLY A 458 13.09 -16.68 11.38
N THR A 459 12.89 -15.68 10.52
CA THR A 459 11.55 -15.29 10.03
C THR A 459 11.05 -16.35 9.05
N LYS A 460 9.86 -16.91 9.30
CA LYS A 460 9.23 -17.92 8.44
C LYS A 460 8.09 -17.30 7.63
N SER A 461 8.14 -17.39 6.30
CA SER A 461 7.09 -16.94 5.40
C SER A 461 6.41 -18.13 4.74
N THR A 462 5.08 -18.13 4.74
CA THR A 462 4.26 -19.03 3.92
C THR A 462 4.18 -18.46 2.52
N LEU A 463 4.94 -19.05 1.60
CA LEU A 463 4.96 -18.68 0.19
C LEU A 463 3.77 -19.25 -0.57
N LEU A 464 3.28 -20.43 -0.17
CA LEU A 464 2.08 -21.03 -0.72
C LEU A 464 1.38 -21.79 0.41
N ALA A 465 0.14 -21.41 0.70
CA ALA A 465 -0.74 -22.19 1.56
C ALA A 465 -1.48 -23.25 0.74
N GLN A 466 -2.07 -24.23 1.41
CA GLN A 466 -2.93 -25.22 0.77
C GLN A 466 -4.09 -24.55 0.04
N ARG A 467 -4.37 -24.98 -1.20
CA ARG A 467 -5.49 -24.51 -2.01
C ARG A 467 -6.38 -25.69 -2.41
N PRO A 468 -7.39 -26.06 -1.61
CA PRO A 468 -8.14 -27.31 -1.79
C PRO A 468 -8.87 -27.44 -3.13
N HIS A 469 -9.12 -26.34 -3.82
CA HIS A 469 -9.79 -26.35 -5.11
C HIS A 469 -8.83 -26.56 -6.30
N ASP A 470 -7.52 -26.34 -6.11
CA ASP A 470 -6.51 -26.43 -7.16
C ASP A 470 -6.11 -27.88 -7.48
N ASN A 471 -6.87 -28.50 -8.38
CA ASN A 471 -6.60 -29.86 -8.88
C ASN A 471 -5.66 -29.87 -10.10
N SER A 472 -4.92 -28.79 -10.37
CA SER A 472 -4.04 -28.69 -11.53
C SER A 472 -2.85 -29.65 -11.44
N ARG A 473 -2.49 -30.26 -12.58
CA ARG A 473 -1.28 -31.09 -12.75
C ARG A 473 -0.07 -30.31 -13.28
N SER A 474 -0.23 -29.02 -13.55
CA SER A 474 0.78 -28.21 -14.22
C SER A 474 1.97 -27.87 -13.32
N GLY A 475 1.82 -28.05 -12.00
CA GLY A 475 2.82 -27.65 -11.00
C GLY A 475 3.16 -26.16 -11.11
N PHE A 476 4.43 -25.82 -10.88
CA PHE A 476 4.97 -24.47 -11.05
C PHE A 476 6.22 -24.51 -11.94
N ARG A 477 6.39 -23.51 -12.80
CA ARG A 477 7.56 -23.38 -13.68
C ARG A 477 8.27 -22.05 -13.42
N SER A 478 9.36 -22.10 -12.67
CA SER A 478 10.13 -20.92 -12.25
C SER A 478 9.26 -19.81 -11.63
N TRP A 479 8.18 -20.20 -10.93
CA TRP A 479 7.23 -19.24 -10.35
C TRP A 479 7.91 -18.46 -9.22
N PRO A 480 7.93 -17.12 -9.25
CA PRO A 480 8.71 -16.30 -8.33
C PRO A 480 7.91 -15.92 -7.08
N PHE A 481 7.63 -16.88 -6.20
CA PHE A 481 6.93 -16.59 -4.93
C PHE A 481 7.66 -15.50 -4.12
N LEU A 482 6.96 -14.42 -3.80
CA LEU A 482 7.50 -13.24 -3.13
C LEU A 482 7.19 -13.27 -1.63
N THR A 483 8.15 -12.86 -0.81
CA THR A 483 7.90 -12.42 0.56
C THR A 483 8.48 -11.02 0.82
N VAL A 484 7.67 -10.19 1.51
CA VAL A 484 8.10 -8.90 2.08
C VAL A 484 8.27 -8.97 3.60
N HIS A 485 8.08 -10.14 4.22
CA HIS A 485 8.11 -10.30 5.69
C HIS A 485 9.51 -10.15 6.28
N MET A 486 10.55 -10.28 5.44
CA MET A 486 11.96 -10.23 5.82
C MET A 486 12.57 -8.83 5.57
N TRP A 487 11.73 -7.82 5.34
CA TRP A 487 12.19 -6.47 5.01
C TRP A 487 13.07 -5.86 6.11
N GLY A 488 14.30 -5.50 5.72
CA GLY A 488 15.33 -4.97 6.58
C GLY A 488 16.26 -6.00 7.20
N GLU A 489 16.00 -7.30 7.05
CA GLU A 489 16.93 -8.35 7.51
C GLU A 489 18.20 -8.41 6.64
N ARG A 490 19.26 -9.04 7.17
CA ARG A 490 20.47 -9.31 6.39
C ARG A 490 20.30 -10.60 5.59
N PRO A 491 20.80 -10.66 4.34
CA PRO A 491 20.64 -11.85 3.49
C PRO A 491 21.60 -13.00 3.82
N LEU A 492 22.67 -12.74 4.58
CA LEU A 492 23.75 -13.71 4.78
C LEU A 492 23.40 -14.77 5.82
N GLY A 493 23.82 -16.00 5.54
CA GLY A 493 23.63 -17.17 6.37
C GLY A 493 22.66 -18.18 5.76
N LYS A 494 22.17 -19.08 6.61
CA LYS A 494 21.38 -20.24 6.18
C LYS A 494 19.92 -19.90 5.90
N TRP A 495 19.51 -20.08 4.66
CA TRP A 495 18.13 -20.07 4.21
C TRP A 495 17.57 -21.49 4.17
N LYS A 496 16.29 -21.64 4.49
CA LYS A 496 15.60 -22.94 4.46
C LYS A 496 14.29 -22.84 3.69
N LEU A 497 14.15 -23.62 2.62
CA LEU A 497 12.91 -23.81 1.86
C LEU A 497 12.30 -25.16 2.23
N GLU A 498 11.07 -25.16 2.72
CA GLU A 498 10.29 -26.36 3.02
C GLU A 498 9.15 -26.48 2.01
N ILE A 499 9.04 -27.64 1.35
CA ILE A 499 7.93 -27.93 0.43
C ILE A 499 7.21 -29.17 0.96
N HIS A 500 5.96 -29.00 1.36
CA HIS A 500 5.10 -30.04 1.90
C HIS A 500 4.15 -30.53 0.82
N ASN A 501 3.83 -31.83 0.87
CA ASN A 501 2.79 -32.44 0.06
C ASN A 501 1.80 -33.12 1.00
N ASN A 502 0.62 -32.51 1.18
CA ASN A 502 -0.39 -33.02 2.11
C ASN A 502 -1.05 -34.32 1.61
N GLY A 503 -1.13 -34.51 0.29
CA GLY A 503 -1.72 -35.71 -0.31
C GLY A 503 -3.15 -35.98 0.18
N ASN A 504 -4.00 -34.95 0.23
CA ASN A 504 -5.34 -35.04 0.83
C ASN A 504 -6.36 -35.77 -0.05
N PHE A 505 -5.95 -36.37 -1.16
CA PHE A 505 -6.85 -37.18 -1.97
C PHE A 505 -7.15 -38.53 -1.29
N PHE A 506 -8.39 -38.67 -0.82
CA PHE A 506 -9.00 -39.99 -0.65
C PHE A 506 -9.01 -40.68 -2.01
N THR A 507 -8.36 -41.83 -2.12
CA THR A 507 -8.66 -42.81 -3.15
C THR A 507 -10.15 -43.15 -3.06
N THR A 508 -11.00 -42.46 -3.81
CA THR A 508 -12.31 -43.01 -4.17
C THR A 508 -12.03 -44.14 -5.14
N GLY A 509 -11.78 -45.32 -4.57
CA GLY A 509 -11.77 -46.55 -5.34
C GLY A 509 -13.11 -46.69 -6.06
N LYS A 510 -13.06 -46.64 -7.39
CA LYS A 510 -13.96 -47.36 -8.28
C LYS A 510 -13.15 -47.92 -9.42
#